data_AF-A0A6I3FVB5-F1
#
_entry.id   AF-A0A6I3FVB5-F1
#
_cell.length_a   1.000
_cell.length_b   1.000
_cell.length_c   1.000
_cell.angle_alpha   90.00
_cell.angle_beta   90.00
_cell.angle_gamma   90.00
#
_symmetry.space_group_name_H-M   'P 1'
#
loop_
_entity.id
_entity.type
_entity.pdbx_description
1 polymer ?
#
loop_
_entity_poly.entity_id
_entity_poly.type
_entity_poly.pdbx_seq_one_letter_code
_entity_poly.pdbx_strand_id
1 'polypeptide(L)'
;MLSGAELQNLNDLAAQWVAPTIDYHGLAPELVLAGGLCLVLILDLFIDDRKKWLLSAISSFTLLVAMIPVLTLALSDVQVRSMFDGRYVVDNFSLVMKGVFLLSGYVVVLLSSSHVEEGEYWRGEYWFL
;
A
#
# COMPACT_ATOMS: atom_id res chain seq x y z
N MET A 1 47.64 7.92 -1.53
CA MET A 1 47.62 7.09 -0.30
C MET A 1 47.06 7.98 0.79
N LEU A 2 45.88 7.66 1.33
CA LEU A 2 45.26 8.42 2.43
C LEU A 2 46.16 8.31 3.67
N SER A 3 46.39 9.42 4.37
CA SER A 3 47.20 9.47 5.58
C SER A 3 46.52 8.71 6.72
N GLY A 4 47.29 8.12 7.64
CA GLY A 4 46.76 7.37 8.79
C GLY A 4 45.77 8.18 9.65
N ALA A 5 45.92 9.51 9.69
CA ALA A 5 45.00 10.41 10.38
C ALA A 5 43.65 10.59 9.65
N GLU A 6 43.62 10.48 8.33
CA GLU A 6 42.37 10.54 7.55
C GLU A 6 41.56 9.25 7.73
N LEU A 7 42.23 8.10 7.77
CA LEU A 7 41.58 6.81 8.05
C LEU A 7 40.96 6.77 9.46
N GLN A 8 41.60 7.43 10.43
CA GLN A 8 41.10 7.50 11.81
C GLN A 8 39.86 8.39 11.90
N ASN A 9 39.84 9.54 11.21
CA ASN A 9 38.65 10.39 11.12
C ASN A 9 37.46 9.69 10.45
N LEU A 10 37.70 8.87 9.41
CA LEU A 10 36.63 8.11 8.77
C LEU A 10 36.03 7.05 9.70
N ASN A 11 36.87 6.41 10.53
CA ASN A 11 36.39 5.47 11.55
C ASN A 11 35.59 6.16 12.66
N ASP A 12 36.00 7.36 13.08
CA ASP A 12 35.26 8.13 14.10
C ASP A 12 33.89 8.59 13.56
N LEU A 13 33.81 9.03 12.30
CA LEU A 13 32.55 9.38 11.64
C LEU A 13 31.64 8.16 11.43
N ALA A 14 32.19 7.00 11.10
CA ALA A 14 31.45 5.76 10.99
C ALA A 14 30.94 5.26 12.36
N ALA A 15 31.74 5.44 13.42
CA ALA A 15 31.35 5.10 14.79
C ALA A 15 30.28 6.06 15.36
N GLN A 16 30.24 7.31 14.89
CA GLN A 16 29.24 8.30 15.28
C GLN A 16 27.92 8.16 14.50
N TRP A 17 27.87 7.38 13.41
CA TRP A 17 26.63 7.14 12.69
C TRP A 17 25.69 6.27 13.53
N VAL A 18 24.69 6.93 14.13
CA VAL A 18 23.56 6.27 14.77
C VAL A 18 22.42 6.27 13.77
N ALA A 19 21.99 5.09 13.34
CA ALA A 19 20.82 4.96 12.47
C ALA A 19 19.62 5.68 13.14
N PRO A 20 18.97 6.63 12.46
CA PRO A 20 17.78 7.26 13.01
C PRO A 20 16.70 6.19 13.22
N THR A 21 16.07 6.20 14.40
CA THR A 21 15.02 5.24 14.73
C THR A 21 13.78 5.56 13.90
N ILE A 22 13.51 4.76 12.87
CA ILE A 22 12.29 4.88 12.06
C ILE A 22 11.17 4.13 12.78
N ASP A 23 10.07 4.82 13.10
CA ASP A 23 8.86 4.18 13.61
C ASP A 23 8.11 3.50 12.44
N TYR A 24 8.36 2.21 12.27
CA TYR A 24 7.71 1.40 11.25
C TYR A 24 6.19 1.28 11.43
N HIS A 25 5.67 1.57 12.62
CA HIS A 25 4.24 1.44 12.91
C HIS A 25 3.42 2.56 12.28
N GLY A 26 3.98 3.79 12.16
CA GLY A 26 3.28 4.88 11.47
C GLY A 26 3.26 4.74 9.95
N LEU A 27 4.24 4.02 9.39
CA LEU A 27 4.30 3.69 7.95
C LEU A 27 3.56 2.39 7.60
N ALA A 28 3.11 1.62 8.61
CA ALA A 28 2.49 0.32 8.43
C ALA A 28 1.30 0.31 7.43
N PRO A 29 0.38 1.29 7.41
CA PRO A 29 -0.72 1.29 6.46
C PRO A 29 -0.28 1.32 5.00
N GLU A 30 0.73 2.15 4.71
CA GLU A 30 1.20 2.35 3.34
C GLU A 30 2.00 1.15 2.86
N LEU A 31 2.81 0.56 3.74
CA LEU A 31 3.57 -0.66 3.43
C LEU A 31 2.64 -1.85 3.18
N VAL A 32 1.59 -2.03 3.97
CA VAL A 32 0.61 -3.10 3.77
C VAL A 32 -0.16 -2.89 2.47
N LEU A 33 -0.57 -1.66 2.17
CA LEU A 33 -1.30 -1.34 0.94
C LEU A 33 -0.41 -1.53 -0.30
N ALA A 34 0.81 -1.00 -0.28
CA ALA A 34 1.76 -1.13 -1.39
C ALA A 34 2.20 -2.59 -1.60
N GLY A 35 2.51 -3.31 -0.51
CA GLY A 35 2.85 -4.73 -0.56
C GLY A 35 1.69 -5.58 -1.08
N GLY A 36 0.47 -5.29 -0.62
CA GLY A 36 -0.76 -5.91 -1.12
C GLY A 36 -0.98 -5.66 -2.61
N LEU A 37 -0.81 -4.41 -3.07
CA LEU A 37 -0.91 -4.06 -4.49
C LEU A 37 0.14 -4.78 -5.34
N CYS A 38 1.39 -4.83 -4.89
CA CYS A 38 2.44 -5.61 -5.56
C CYS A 38 2.08 -7.10 -5.63
N LEU A 39 1.53 -7.66 -4.57
CA LEU A 39 1.08 -9.06 -4.53
C LEU A 39 -0.05 -9.29 -5.54
N VAL A 40 -1.05 -8.41 -5.58
CA VAL A 40 -2.14 -8.46 -6.58
C VAL A 40 -1.57 -8.42 -8.00
N LEU A 41 -0.63 -7.52 -8.29
CA LEU A 41 -0.01 -7.44 -9.62
C LEU A 41 0.78 -8.70 -9.99
N ILE A 42 1.49 -9.29 -9.03
CA ILE A 42 2.17 -10.56 -9.24
C ILE A 42 1.14 -11.65 -9.56
N LEU A 43 0.07 -11.75 -8.76
CA LEU A 43 -0.98 -12.75 -8.98
C LEU A 43 -1.70 -12.54 -10.32
N ASP A 44 -1.95 -11.30 -10.72
CA ASP A 44 -2.53 -10.95 -12.02
C ASP A 44 -1.67 -11.48 -13.18
N LEU A 45 -0.34 -11.42 -13.07
CA LEU A 45 0.56 -11.96 -14.09
C LEU A 45 0.52 -13.48 -14.20
N PHE A 46 0.23 -14.18 -13.10
CA PHE A 46 0.23 -15.65 -13.06
C PHE A 46 -1.16 -16.27 -13.26
N ILE A 47 -2.24 -15.48 -13.20
CA ILE A 47 -3.62 -15.99 -13.28
C ILE A 47 -4.13 -15.97 -14.74
N ASP A 48 -4.55 -17.13 -15.21
CA ASP A 48 -5.12 -17.38 -16.54
C ASP A 48 -6.56 -16.81 -16.66
N ASP A 49 -6.99 -16.42 -17.87
CA ASP A 49 -8.25 -15.67 -18.15
C ASP A 49 -9.53 -16.29 -17.56
N ARG A 50 -9.50 -17.61 -17.30
CA ARG A 50 -10.61 -18.39 -16.71
C ARG A 50 -10.91 -18.10 -15.24
N LYS A 51 -10.05 -17.39 -14.51
CA LYS A 51 -10.24 -17.12 -13.07
C LYS A 51 -10.35 -15.62 -12.73
N LYS A 52 -10.77 -14.79 -13.68
CA LYS A 52 -10.95 -13.33 -13.48
C LYS A 52 -11.83 -12.96 -12.28
N TRP A 53 -12.79 -13.81 -11.90
CA TRP A 53 -13.56 -13.62 -10.66
C TRP A 53 -12.69 -13.68 -9.38
N LEU A 54 -11.67 -14.54 -9.37
CA LEU A 54 -10.75 -14.69 -8.23
C LEU A 54 -9.87 -13.44 -8.04
N LEU A 55 -9.46 -12.79 -9.12
CA LEU A 55 -8.69 -11.53 -9.08
C LEU A 55 -9.47 -10.40 -8.40
N SER A 56 -10.77 -10.33 -8.65
CA SER A 56 -11.63 -9.34 -8.00
C SER A 56 -11.81 -9.62 -6.50
N ALA A 57 -11.97 -10.89 -6.11
CA ALA A 57 -12.02 -11.26 -4.70
C ALA A 57 -10.70 -10.97 -3.95
N ILE A 58 -9.55 -11.24 -4.58
CA ILE A 58 -8.23 -11.02 -3.98
C ILE A 58 -7.92 -9.52 -3.82
N SER A 59 -8.25 -8.69 -4.81
CA SER A 59 -8.06 -7.24 -4.70
C SER A 59 -8.95 -6.63 -3.62
N SER A 60 -10.20 -7.10 -3.49
CA SER A 60 -11.11 -6.73 -2.40
C SER A 60 -10.54 -7.11 -1.03
N PHE A 61 -10.06 -8.36 -0.89
CA PHE A 61 -9.43 -8.82 0.36
C PHE A 61 -8.19 -8.01 0.72
N THR A 62 -7.38 -7.64 -0.28
CA THR A 62 -6.19 -6.80 -0.11
C THR A 62 -6.54 -5.43 0.48
N LEU A 63 -7.62 -4.81 0.00
CA LEU A 63 -8.09 -3.54 0.54
C LEU A 63 -8.62 -3.67 1.98
N LEU A 64 -9.30 -4.77 2.33
CA LEU A 64 -9.67 -5.04 3.72
C LEU A 64 -8.45 -5.20 4.62
N VAL A 65 -7.44 -5.94 4.18
CA VAL A 65 -6.20 -6.15 4.94
C VAL A 65 -5.47 -4.81 5.17
N ALA A 66 -5.45 -3.93 4.17
CA ALA A 66 -4.87 -2.59 4.31
C ALA A 66 -5.65 -1.68 5.28
N MET A 67 -6.93 -1.96 5.54
CA MET A 67 -7.74 -1.20 6.51
C MET A 67 -7.34 -1.51 7.96
N ILE A 68 -6.84 -2.71 8.25
CA ILE A 68 -6.45 -3.13 9.61
C ILE A 68 -5.40 -2.19 10.25
N PRO A 69 -4.25 -1.90 9.62
CA PRO A 69 -3.25 -0.98 10.19
C PRO A 69 -3.75 0.47 10.27
N VAL A 70 -4.65 0.92 9.37
CA VAL A 70 -5.27 2.25 9.47
C VAL A 70 -6.12 2.34 10.74
N LEU A 71 -6.98 1.34 10.98
CA LEU A 71 -7.79 1.27 12.20
C LEU A 71 -6.93 1.14 13.46
N THR A 72 -5.85 0.35 13.39
CA THR A 72 -4.92 0.18 14.51
C THR A 72 -4.25 1.51 14.89
N LEU A 73 -3.87 2.33 13.91
CA LEU A 73 -3.32 3.67 14.18
C LEU A 73 -4.38 4.64 14.66
N ALA A 74 -5.59 4.61 14.10
CA ALA A 74 -6.70 5.47 14.51
C ALA A 74 -7.16 5.21 15.96
N LEU A 75 -7.02 3.96 16.44
CA LEU A 75 -7.33 3.57 17.81
C LEU A 75 -6.15 3.72 18.77
N SER A 76 -4.95 4.06 18.27
CA SER A 76 -3.77 4.25 19.12
C SER A 76 -3.82 5.60 19.85
N ASP A 77 -3.33 5.64 21.09
CA ASP A 77 -3.37 6.82 21.97
C ASP A 77 -2.51 8.00 21.44
N VAL A 78 -1.60 7.71 20.50
CA VAL A 78 -0.68 8.69 19.92
C VAL A 78 -1.35 9.42 18.74
N GLN A 79 -1.80 10.65 18.99
CA GLN A 79 -2.60 11.47 18.06
C GLN A 79 -1.82 12.07 16.89
N VAL A 80 -0.52 12.34 17.07
CA VAL A 80 0.34 12.94 16.04
C VAL A 80 1.72 12.29 16.09
N ARG A 81 2.16 11.74 14.96
CA ARG A 81 3.52 11.19 14.78
C ARG A 81 4.19 11.89 13.60
N SER A 82 5.34 12.51 13.83
CA SER A 82 6.17 13.05 12.77
C SER A 82 7.38 12.15 12.52
N MET A 83 7.68 11.90 11.25
CA MET A 83 8.80 11.09 10.77
C MET A 83 9.57 11.86 9.71
N PHE A 84 10.80 11.43 9.45
CA PHE A 84 11.68 12.05 8.45
C PHE A 84 11.91 13.55 8.69
N ASP A 85 12.18 13.92 9.95
CA ASP A 85 12.49 15.30 10.31
C ASP A 85 11.34 16.26 9.94
N GLY A 86 10.09 15.82 10.20
CA GLY A 86 8.87 16.60 9.96
C GLY A 86 8.31 16.53 8.54
N ARG A 87 8.95 15.78 7.62
CA ARG A 87 8.46 15.64 6.22
C ARG A 87 7.25 14.73 6.09
N TYR A 88 7.06 13.81 7.04
CA TYR A 88 5.94 12.90 7.05
C TYR A 88 5.22 13.02 8.39
N VAL A 89 3.96 13.44 8.36
CA VAL A 89 3.16 13.63 9.58
C VAL A 89 1.91 12.76 9.47
N VAL A 90 1.73 11.89 10.46
CA VAL A 90 0.53 11.07 10.65
C VAL A 90 -0.28 11.70 11.76
N ASP A 91 -1.43 12.25 11.40
CA ASP A 91 -2.43 12.83 12.30
C ASP A 91 -3.81 12.27 11.98
N ASN A 92 -4.81 12.62 12.79
CA ASN A 92 -6.19 12.17 12.60
C ASN A 92 -6.76 12.54 11.22
N PHE A 93 -6.40 13.71 10.66
CA PHE A 93 -6.86 14.10 9.33
C PHE A 93 -6.27 13.20 8.24
N SER A 94 -4.97 12.94 8.28
CA SER A 94 -4.29 12.02 7.36
C SER A 94 -4.87 10.61 7.45
N LEU A 95 -5.17 10.13 8.66
CA LEU A 95 -5.81 8.81 8.86
C LEU A 95 -7.22 8.74 8.25
N VAL A 96 -8.04 9.79 8.41
CA VAL A 96 -9.37 9.86 7.79
C VAL A 96 -9.27 9.89 6.27
N MET A 97 -8.37 10.70 5.70
CA MET A 97 -8.17 10.77 4.25
C MET A 97 -7.73 9.41 3.67
N LYS A 98 -6.86 8.68 4.39
CA LYS A 98 -6.47 7.31 4.03
C LYS A 98 -7.66 6.34 4.09
N GLY A 99 -8.49 6.45 5.13
CA GLY A 99 -9.72 5.65 5.26
C GLY A 99 -10.68 5.88 4.10
N VAL A 100 -10.90 7.14 3.70
CA VAL A 100 -11.74 7.48 2.54
C VAL A 100 -11.17 6.90 1.24
N PHE A 101 -9.86 6.99 1.04
CA PHE A 101 -9.20 6.41 -0.13
C PHE A 101 -9.33 4.88 -0.20
N LEU A 102 -9.17 4.19 0.93
CA LEU A 102 -9.37 2.74 1.00
C LEU A 102 -10.84 2.35 0.74
N LEU A 103 -11.78 3.12 1.28
CA LEU A 103 -13.21 2.87 1.09
C LEU A 103 -13.62 3.09 -0.37
N SER A 104 -13.15 4.17 -1.01
CA SER A 104 -13.42 4.43 -2.42
C SER A 104 -12.79 3.36 -3.31
N GLY A 105 -11.55 2.95 -3.03
CA GLY A 105 -10.91 1.82 -3.70
C GLY A 105 -11.72 0.53 -3.59
N TYR A 106 -12.27 0.24 -2.41
CA TYR A 106 -13.09 -0.95 -2.19
C TYR A 106 -14.37 -0.94 -3.03
N VAL A 107 -15.04 0.21 -3.11
CA VAL A 107 -16.23 0.38 -3.96
C VAL A 107 -15.88 0.23 -5.44
N VAL A 108 -14.76 0.80 -5.90
CA VAL A 108 -14.30 0.64 -7.29
C VAL A 108 -14.04 -0.82 -7.64
N VAL A 109 -13.42 -1.58 -6.73
CA VAL A 109 -13.20 -3.03 -6.93
C VAL A 109 -14.53 -3.79 -7.02
N LEU A 110 -15.51 -3.49 -6.16
CA LEU A 110 -16.84 -4.10 -6.22
C LEU A 110 -17.58 -3.78 -7.52
N LEU A 111 -17.50 -2.54 -8.01
CA LEU A 111 -18.09 -2.17 -9.30
C LEU A 111 -17.37 -2.85 -10.47
N SER A 112 -16.05 -3.05 -10.37
CA SER A 112 -15.29 -3.78 -11.38
C SER A 112 -15.64 -5.26 -11.41
N SER A 113 -15.99 -5.87 -10.27
CA SER A 113 -16.33 -7.29 -10.19
C SER A 113 -17.59 -7.62 -10.98
N SER A 114 -18.62 -6.78 -10.89
CA SER A 114 -19.90 -6.99 -11.58
C SER A 114 -19.78 -6.89 -13.10
N HIS A 115 -18.87 -6.06 -13.61
CA HIS A 115 -18.64 -5.93 -15.05
C HIS A 115 -17.89 -7.12 -15.66
N VAL A 116 -17.09 -7.84 -14.85
CA VAL A 116 -16.32 -9.01 -15.32
C VAL A 116 -17.20 -10.24 -15.51
N GLU A 117 -18.33 -10.36 -14.78
CA GLU A 117 -19.29 -11.47 -14.91
C GLU A 117 -20.20 -11.36 -16.14
N GLU A 118 -20.40 -10.16 -16.71
CA GLU A 118 -21.27 -9.95 -17.89
C GLU A 118 -20.55 -10.20 -19.23
N GLY A 119 -19.33 -10.74 -19.19
CA GLY A 119 -18.43 -10.93 -20.33
C GLY A 119 -18.72 -12.07 -21.31
N GLU A 120 -19.92 -12.67 -21.33
CA GLU A 120 -20.39 -13.46 -22.48
C GLU A 120 -21.43 -12.68 -23.28
N TYR A 121 -20.98 -11.58 -23.87
CA TYR A 121 -21.77 -10.83 -24.82
C TYR A 121 -21.71 -11.52 -26.20
N TRP A 122 -22.49 -12.59 -26.36
CA TRP A 122 -22.87 -13.09 -27.68
C TRP A 122 -23.85 -12.10 -28.33
N ARG A 123 -23.34 -11.00 -28.90
CA ARG A 123 -24.15 -10.06 -29.70
C ARG A 123 -23.54 -9.89 -31.08
N GLY A 124 -23.51 -11.00 -31.81
CA GLY A 124 -23.38 -11.02 -33.26
C GLY A 124 -24.54 -10.34 -34.01
N GLU A 125 -25.60 -9.88 -33.31
CA GLU A 125 -26.76 -9.23 -33.92
C GLU A 125 -26.84 -7.71 -33.71
N TYR A 126 -25.91 -7.08 -32.98
CA TYR A 126 -25.94 -5.62 -32.78
C TYR A 126 -25.54 -4.79 -34.02
N TRP A 127 -25.09 -5.46 -35.09
CA TRP A 127 -24.66 -4.83 -36.34
C TRP A 127 -25.67 -4.99 -37.49
N PHE A 128 -26.88 -5.48 -37.21
CA PHE A 128 -27.84 -5.81 -38.28
C PHE A 128 -28.90 -4.76 -38.58
N LEU A 129 -28.95 -3.60 -37.90
CA LEU A 129 -29.83 -2.49 -38.31
C LEU A 129 -29.13 -1.13 -38.21
#